data_AF-A0A919QGY0-F1
#
_entry.id   AF-A0A919QGY0-F1
#
_cell.length_a   1.000
_cell.length_b   1.000
_cell.length_c   1.000
_cell.angle_alpha   90.00
_cell.angle_beta   90.00
_cell.angle_gamma   90.00
#
_symmetry.space_group_name_H-M   'P 1'
#
loop_
_entity.id
_entity.type
_entity.pdbx_description
1 polymer ?
#
loop_
_entity_poly.entity_id
_entity_poly.type
_entity_poly.pdbx_seq_one_letter_code
_entity_poly.pdbx_strand_id
1 'polypeptide(L)'
;MATVLPLTGGPTLADAATVFLNRRDLDADTLRSYRQTLTRLRAELSDGALLTDLTAEQTAAVFAVAWGNAAARTWNRHRSAVRSFTTWAATRWSMTDLAALIERRRENVDATKAIDRHLIEALWQRRDLPLRDKTLFRLLYESAARSVEVLGLDVSDLVLEAKRGRIRRKGGDTDWILWQSGTARLLPACSPAVPAARPSSPTGGPARPVRLPRLTCARSPAGHGCPTNGRSTCSSRPPRASIPLVTASPSTSCATPG
;
A
#
# COMPACT_ATOMS: atom_id res chain seq x y z
N MET A 1 -30.34 -47.17 5.09
CA MET A 1 -29.04 -47.26 5.79
C MET A 1 -28.04 -46.44 5.00
N ALA A 2 -27.66 -45.27 5.48
CA ALA A 2 -26.70 -44.41 4.80
C ALA A 2 -25.29 -44.93 5.10
N THR A 3 -24.59 -45.38 4.06
CA THR A 3 -23.20 -45.80 4.12
C THR A 3 -22.33 -44.58 4.38
N VAL A 4 -21.80 -44.47 5.59
CA VAL A 4 -20.73 -43.51 5.91
C VAL A 4 -19.47 -44.07 5.28
N LEU A 5 -19.10 -43.56 4.10
CA LEU A 5 -17.77 -43.77 3.54
C LEU A 5 -16.77 -43.05 4.45
N PRO A 6 -15.68 -43.70 4.86
CA PRO A 6 -14.61 -43.02 5.58
C PRO A 6 -14.04 -41.93 4.66
N LEU A 7 -13.90 -40.69 5.16
CA LEU A 7 -13.16 -39.64 4.48
C LEU A 7 -11.67 -39.99 4.54
N THR A 8 -11.25 -40.97 3.74
CA THR A 8 -9.86 -41.29 3.48
C THR A 8 -9.31 -40.24 2.52
N GLY A 9 -9.08 -39.03 3.02
CA GLY A 9 -8.53 -37.94 2.23
C GLY A 9 -8.39 -36.69 3.09
N GLY A 10 -7.20 -36.09 3.08
CA GLY A 10 -7.00 -34.78 3.70
C GLY A 10 -7.87 -33.69 3.05
N PRO A 11 -7.83 -32.44 3.52
CA PRO A 11 -8.57 -31.36 2.87
C PRO A 11 -8.02 -31.13 1.46
N THR A 12 -8.92 -30.72 0.57
CA THR A 12 -8.51 -30.19 -0.73
C THR A 12 -7.82 -28.84 -0.56
N LEU A 13 -7.02 -28.43 -1.55
CA LEU A 13 -6.42 -27.09 -1.61
C LEU A 13 -7.48 -25.99 -1.54
N ALA A 14 -8.62 -26.18 -2.23
CA ALA A 14 -9.71 -25.21 -2.24
C ALA A 14 -10.35 -25.03 -0.85
N ASP A 15 -10.63 -26.13 -0.16
CA ASP A 15 -11.24 -26.12 1.18
C ASP A 15 -10.29 -25.46 2.18
N ALA A 16 -9.03 -25.90 2.21
CA ALA A 16 -8.04 -25.35 3.12
C ALA A 16 -7.77 -23.86 2.87
N ALA A 17 -7.67 -23.44 1.60
CA ALA A 17 -7.53 -22.03 1.25
C ALA A 17 -8.75 -21.20 1.69
N THR A 18 -9.96 -21.74 1.57
CA THR A 18 -11.19 -21.08 2.00
C THR A 18 -11.20 -20.86 3.52
N VAL A 19 -10.86 -21.89 4.30
CA VAL A 19 -10.77 -21.78 5.75
C VAL A 19 -9.66 -20.79 6.17
N PHE A 20 -8.48 -20.86 5.53
CA PHE A 20 -7.39 -19.94 5.79
C PHE A 20 -7.76 -18.47 5.56
N LEU A 21 -8.47 -18.19 4.46
CA LEU A 21 -8.86 -16.83 4.08
C LEU A 21 -10.04 -16.26 4.88
N ASN A 22 -10.68 -17.08 5.74
CA ASN A 22 -11.76 -16.66 6.65
C ASN A 22 -11.26 -16.33 8.06
N ARG A 23 -9.95 -16.34 8.28
CA ARG A 23 -9.30 -15.96 9.54
C ARG A 23 -9.63 -14.51 9.94
N ARG A 24 -9.99 -14.33 11.21
CA ARG A 24 -10.35 -13.01 11.80
C ARG A 24 -9.16 -12.27 12.41
N ASP A 25 -8.04 -12.95 12.58
CA ASP A 25 -6.81 -12.41 13.16
C ASP A 25 -5.90 -11.74 12.12
N LEU A 26 -6.33 -11.66 10.86
CA LEU A 26 -5.60 -11.02 9.77
C LEU A 26 -6.35 -9.77 9.28
N ASP A 27 -5.60 -8.72 8.93
CA ASP A 27 -6.18 -7.52 8.34
C ASP A 27 -6.63 -7.75 6.88
N ALA A 28 -7.54 -6.89 6.40
CA ALA A 28 -8.15 -7.02 5.09
C ALA A 28 -7.15 -6.94 3.92
N ASP A 29 -6.06 -6.19 4.05
CA ASP A 29 -5.05 -6.06 2.99
C ASP A 29 -4.15 -7.30 2.94
N THR A 30 -3.82 -7.87 4.11
CA THR A 30 -3.14 -9.16 4.20
C THR A 30 -4.00 -10.27 3.59
N LEU A 31 -5.29 -10.34 3.93
CA LEU A 31 -6.23 -11.31 3.34
C LEU A 31 -6.37 -11.13 1.82
N ARG A 32 -6.43 -9.89 1.33
CA ARG A 32 -6.45 -9.59 -0.11
C ARG A 32 -5.19 -10.11 -0.80
N SER A 33 -4.03 -9.87 -0.21
CA SER A 33 -2.73 -10.32 -0.75
C SER A 33 -2.61 -11.85 -0.75
N TYR A 34 -3.08 -12.51 0.30
CA TYR A 34 -3.09 -13.97 0.39
C TYR A 34 -4.05 -14.58 -0.62
N ARG A 35 -5.26 -14.00 -0.74
CA ARG A 35 -6.26 -14.43 -1.73
C ARG A 35 -5.71 -14.38 -3.15
N GLN A 36 -5.02 -13.30 -3.52
CA GLN A 36 -4.40 -13.19 -4.85
C GLN A 36 -3.44 -14.35 -5.14
N THR A 37 -2.64 -14.75 -4.15
CA THR A 37 -1.68 -15.85 -4.31
C THR A 37 -2.38 -17.20 -4.38
N LEU A 38 -3.29 -17.46 -3.44
CA LEU A 38 -3.98 -18.75 -3.34
C LEU A 38 -4.94 -19.00 -4.51
N THR A 39 -5.60 -17.96 -5.03
CA THR A 39 -6.43 -18.08 -6.24
C THR A 39 -5.58 -18.53 -7.44
N ARG A 40 -4.34 -18.03 -7.58
CA ARG A 40 -3.47 -18.47 -8.67
C ARG A 40 -2.99 -19.91 -8.48
N LEU A 41 -2.58 -20.28 -7.27
CA LEU A 41 -2.16 -21.67 -6.98
C LEU A 41 -3.29 -22.67 -7.22
N ARG A 42 -4.50 -22.35 -6.76
CA ARG A 42 -5.71 -23.14 -6.99
C ARG A 42 -6.00 -23.38 -8.47
N ALA A 43 -5.85 -22.35 -9.30
CA ALA A 43 -6.07 -22.47 -10.73
C ALA A 43 -5.04 -23.38 -11.42
N GLU A 44 -3.79 -23.40 -10.95
CA GLU A 44 -2.68 -24.11 -11.61
C GLU A 44 -2.47 -25.53 -11.05
N LEU A 45 -2.75 -25.75 -9.76
CA LEU A 45 -2.56 -27.03 -9.05
C LEU A 45 -3.85 -27.85 -8.91
N SER A 46 -4.97 -27.34 -9.44
CA SER A 46 -6.34 -27.85 -9.28
C SER A 46 -6.94 -27.61 -7.89
N ASP A 47 -8.22 -27.26 -7.87
CA ASP A 47 -9.00 -27.05 -6.64
C ASP A 47 -9.17 -28.35 -5.83
N GLY A 48 -9.30 -29.49 -6.51
CA GLY A 48 -9.54 -30.79 -5.90
C GLY A 48 -8.30 -31.54 -5.42
N ALA A 49 -7.09 -30.98 -5.63
CA ALA A 49 -5.86 -31.62 -5.19
C ALA A 49 -5.82 -31.70 -3.65
N LEU A 50 -5.50 -32.88 -3.12
CA LEU A 50 -5.32 -33.07 -1.68
C LEU A 50 -4.05 -32.36 -1.21
N LEU A 51 -4.11 -31.66 -0.08
CA LEU A 51 -2.93 -30.98 0.47
C LEU A 51 -1.74 -31.90 0.75
N THR A 52 -2.00 -33.18 1.03
CA THR A 52 -0.96 -34.20 1.28
C THR A 52 -0.16 -34.56 0.04
N ASP A 53 -0.75 -34.36 -1.15
CA ASP A 53 -0.19 -34.80 -2.42
C ASP A 53 0.52 -33.66 -3.14
N LEU A 54 0.34 -32.42 -2.67
CA LEU A 54 0.99 -31.25 -3.21
C LEU A 54 2.46 -31.20 -2.79
N THR A 55 3.32 -30.92 -3.76
CA THR A 55 4.76 -30.84 -3.52
C THR A 55 5.32 -29.43 -3.63
N ALA A 56 6.51 -29.23 -3.06
CA ALA A 56 7.23 -27.97 -3.17
C ALA A 56 7.67 -27.70 -4.63
N GLU A 57 7.97 -28.74 -5.40
CA GLU A 57 8.36 -28.67 -6.81
C GLU A 57 7.21 -28.16 -7.68
N GLN A 58 6.00 -28.69 -7.49
CA GLN A 58 4.81 -28.22 -8.19
C GLN A 58 4.56 -26.73 -7.89
N THR A 59 4.65 -26.35 -6.62
CA THR A 59 4.46 -24.95 -6.20
C THR A 59 5.55 -24.02 -6.74
N ALA A 60 6.81 -24.47 -6.75
CA ALA A 60 7.93 -23.75 -7.35
C ALA A 60 7.77 -23.58 -8.87
N ALA A 61 7.27 -24.60 -9.57
CA ALA A 61 6.98 -24.52 -11.01
C ALA A 61 5.91 -23.47 -11.31
N VAL A 62 4.82 -23.44 -10.53
CA VAL A 62 3.80 -22.38 -10.64
C VAL A 62 4.40 -21.00 -10.38
N PHE A 63 5.30 -20.87 -9.39
CA PHE A 63 5.99 -19.61 -9.11
C PHE A 63 6.86 -19.13 -10.27
N ALA A 64 7.63 -20.03 -10.87
CA ALA A 64 8.48 -19.72 -12.01
C ALA A 64 7.65 -19.21 -13.19
N VAL A 65 6.51 -19.83 -13.49
CA VAL A 65 5.62 -19.41 -14.58
C VAL A 65 4.87 -18.12 -14.25
N ALA A 66 4.22 -18.03 -13.10
CA ALA A 66 3.34 -16.92 -12.76
C ALA A 66 4.10 -15.64 -12.38
N TRP A 67 5.27 -15.78 -11.73
CA TRP A 67 6.01 -14.66 -11.14
C TRP A 67 7.51 -14.68 -11.41
N GLY A 68 8.02 -15.55 -12.31
CA GLY A 68 9.45 -15.65 -12.63
C GLY A 68 10.08 -14.30 -12.98
N ASN A 69 9.36 -13.47 -13.75
CA ASN A 69 9.79 -12.13 -14.17
C ASN A 69 9.32 -10.99 -13.24
N ALA A 70 8.69 -11.31 -12.10
CA ALA A 70 8.21 -10.31 -11.16
C ALA A 70 9.37 -9.68 -10.37
N ALA A 71 9.19 -8.40 -10.00
CA ALA A 71 10.09 -7.72 -9.09
C ALA A 71 10.23 -8.46 -7.75
N ALA A 72 11.40 -8.35 -7.11
CA ALA A 72 11.73 -9.08 -5.87
C ALA A 72 10.67 -8.90 -4.77
N ARG A 73 10.14 -7.69 -4.58
CA ARG A 73 9.05 -7.41 -3.63
C ARG A 73 7.78 -8.21 -3.93
N THR A 74 7.36 -8.23 -5.19
CA THR A 74 6.17 -8.98 -5.63
C THR A 74 6.38 -10.47 -5.43
N TRP A 75 7.53 -11.00 -5.84
CA TRP A 75 7.92 -12.40 -5.62
C TRP A 75 7.88 -12.77 -4.13
N ASN A 76 8.55 -11.98 -3.29
CA ASN A 76 8.62 -12.22 -1.84
C ASN A 76 7.26 -12.13 -1.15
N ARG A 77 6.36 -11.25 -1.62
CA ARG A 77 4.98 -11.18 -1.11
C ARG A 77 4.22 -12.48 -1.39
N HIS A 78 4.27 -12.98 -2.62
CA HIS A 78 3.62 -14.25 -2.96
C HIS A 78 4.23 -15.42 -2.18
N ARG A 79 5.56 -15.47 -2.08
CA ARG A 79 6.27 -16.45 -1.26
C ARG A 79 5.81 -16.41 0.20
N SER A 80 5.69 -15.21 0.77
CA SER A 80 5.22 -15.04 2.15
C SER A 80 3.81 -15.57 2.33
N ALA A 81 2.91 -15.34 1.37
CA ALA A 81 1.55 -15.87 1.42
C ALA A 81 1.53 -17.40 1.43
N VAL A 82 2.34 -18.06 0.60
CA VAL A 82 2.46 -19.52 0.59
C VAL A 82 3.02 -20.03 1.91
N ARG A 83 4.10 -19.45 2.41
CA ARG A 83 4.67 -19.82 3.72
C ARG A 83 3.67 -19.67 4.86
N SER A 84 2.90 -18.59 4.87
CA SER A 84 1.88 -18.38 5.89
C SER A 84 0.75 -19.41 5.79
N PHE A 85 0.36 -19.77 4.57
CA PHE A 85 -0.62 -20.82 4.34
C PHE A 85 -0.09 -22.20 4.77
N THR A 86 1.12 -22.60 4.37
CA THR A 86 1.72 -23.90 4.70
C THR A 86 1.96 -24.04 6.20
N THR A 87 2.50 -23.00 6.84
CA THR A 87 2.69 -22.98 8.30
C THR A 87 1.35 -23.17 9.03
N TRP A 88 0.29 -22.50 8.59
CA TRP A 88 -1.04 -22.63 9.19
C TRP A 88 -1.67 -24.00 8.94
N ALA A 89 -1.50 -24.56 7.75
CA ALA A 89 -2.07 -25.85 7.37
C ALA A 89 -1.33 -27.01 8.06
N ALA A 90 -0.02 -26.90 8.25
CA ALA A 90 0.80 -27.87 8.99
C ALA A 90 0.42 -28.01 10.47
N THR A 91 -0.29 -27.03 11.06
CA THR A 91 -0.83 -27.19 12.43
C THR A 91 -2.10 -28.04 12.48
N ARG A 92 -2.62 -28.49 11.34
CA ARG A 92 -3.91 -29.20 11.20
C ARG A 92 -3.79 -30.51 10.45
N TRP A 93 -2.91 -30.56 9.46
CA TRP A 93 -2.73 -31.71 8.58
C TRP A 93 -1.24 -31.97 8.35
N SER A 94 -0.88 -33.25 8.19
CA SER A 94 0.47 -33.63 7.80
C SER A 94 0.68 -33.26 6.34
N MET A 95 1.59 -32.32 6.06
CA MET A 95 1.89 -31.86 4.71
C MET A 95 3.32 -31.30 4.64
N THR A 96 3.87 -31.24 3.43
CA THR A 96 5.18 -30.62 3.17
C THR A 96 5.06 -29.10 3.12
N ASP A 97 6.14 -28.37 3.44
CA ASP A 97 6.22 -26.93 3.18
C ASP A 97 6.28 -26.66 1.67
N LEU A 98 5.15 -26.27 1.08
CA LEU A 98 5.02 -25.92 -0.34
C LEU A 98 5.96 -24.77 -0.77
N ALA A 99 6.44 -23.95 0.16
CA ALA A 99 7.38 -22.87 -0.15
C ALA A 99 8.86 -23.27 0.01
N ALA A 100 9.17 -24.53 0.31
CA ALA A 100 10.52 -24.98 0.63
C ALA A 100 11.53 -24.69 -0.50
N LEU A 101 11.14 -24.89 -1.76
CA LEU A 101 12.00 -24.68 -2.93
C LEU A 101 11.90 -23.27 -3.53
N ILE A 102 11.14 -22.37 -2.90
CA ILE A 102 11.00 -20.99 -3.36
C ILE A 102 11.96 -20.15 -2.54
N GLU A 103 13.06 -19.70 -3.14
CA GLU A 103 14.01 -18.83 -2.45
C GLU A 103 13.52 -17.38 -2.36
N ARG A 104 13.94 -16.69 -1.30
CA ARG A 104 13.67 -15.26 -1.14
C ARG A 104 14.58 -14.48 -2.09
N ARG A 105 14.00 -13.60 -2.92
CA ARG A 105 14.80 -12.68 -3.76
C ARG A 105 15.28 -11.50 -2.94
N ARG A 106 16.52 -11.07 -3.14
CA ARG A 106 17.05 -9.87 -2.50
C ARG A 106 16.26 -8.65 -2.96
N GLU A 107 15.71 -7.90 -2.01
CA GLU A 107 15.09 -6.61 -2.29
C GLU A 107 16.16 -5.53 -2.25
N ASN A 108 16.12 -4.61 -3.22
CA ASN A 108 16.89 -3.38 -3.12
C ASN A 108 16.36 -2.58 -1.93
N VAL A 109 17.26 -2.15 -1.06
CA VAL A 109 16.92 -1.24 0.03
C VAL A 109 16.35 0.03 -0.59
N ASP A 110 15.24 0.50 -0.06
CA ASP A 110 14.68 1.79 -0.46
C ASP A 110 15.66 2.89 -0.04
N ALA A 111 16.39 3.41 -1.01
CA ALA A 111 17.36 4.48 -0.83
C ALA A 111 16.74 5.86 -1.12
N THR A 112 15.41 5.98 -1.05
CA THR A 112 14.72 7.26 -1.24
C THR A 112 15.25 8.28 -0.24
N LYS A 113 15.90 9.31 -0.78
CA LYS A 113 16.43 10.41 0.03
C LYS A 113 15.28 11.28 0.52
N ALA A 114 15.46 11.86 1.70
CA ALA A 114 14.58 12.91 2.17
C ALA A 114 14.53 14.05 1.14
N ILE A 115 13.34 14.63 0.95
CA ILE A 115 13.15 15.78 0.08
C ILE A 115 13.86 16.97 0.74
N ASP A 116 14.64 17.70 -0.06
CA ASP A 116 15.36 18.89 0.40
C ASP A 116 14.38 19.95 0.94
N ARG A 117 14.77 20.60 2.03
CA ARG A 117 13.92 21.58 2.73
C ARG A 117 13.48 22.73 1.82
N HIS A 118 14.35 23.23 0.93
CA HIS A 118 13.99 24.35 0.08
C HIS A 118 12.91 23.97 -0.94
N LEU A 119 12.90 22.71 -1.42
CA LEU A 119 11.86 22.21 -2.33
C LEU A 119 10.50 22.15 -1.64
N ILE A 120 10.50 21.76 -0.36
CA ILE A 120 9.29 21.74 0.47
C ILE A 120 8.78 23.16 0.70
N GLU A 121 9.68 24.11 0.97
CA GLU A 121 9.32 25.52 1.12
C GLU A 121 8.77 26.11 -0.18
N ALA A 122 9.39 25.83 -1.32
CA ALA A 122 8.89 26.22 -2.64
C ALA A 122 7.49 25.65 -2.92
N LEU A 123 7.24 24.38 -2.55
CA LEU A 123 5.92 23.75 -2.67
C LEU A 123 4.85 24.52 -1.88
N TRP A 124 5.18 25.04 -0.69
CA TRP A 124 4.22 25.81 0.11
C TRP A 124 3.92 27.20 -0.46
N GLN A 125 4.84 27.79 -1.24
CA GLN A 125 4.66 29.11 -1.86
C GLN A 125 3.86 29.08 -3.17
N ARG A 126 3.72 27.90 -3.79
CA ARG A 126 2.97 27.73 -5.05
C ARG A 126 1.53 28.19 -4.91
N ARG A 127 1.08 29.16 -5.73
CA ARG A 127 -0.30 29.69 -5.68
C ARG A 127 -1.30 28.88 -6.48
N ASP A 128 -0.81 28.03 -7.38
CA ASP A 128 -1.59 27.19 -8.29
C ASP A 128 -2.12 25.90 -7.65
N LEU A 129 -1.69 25.56 -6.42
CA LEU A 129 -2.21 24.42 -5.69
C LEU A 129 -3.48 24.78 -4.90
N PRO A 130 -4.54 23.94 -4.95
CA PRO A 130 -5.72 24.09 -4.10
C PRO A 130 -5.34 24.13 -2.63
N LEU A 131 -6.08 24.93 -1.83
CA LEU A 131 -5.85 25.07 -0.39
C LEU A 131 -5.85 23.70 0.31
N ARG A 132 -6.74 22.81 -0.11
CA ARG A 132 -6.84 21.44 0.39
C ARG A 132 -5.54 20.65 0.24
N ASP A 133 -4.93 20.68 -0.92
CA ASP A 133 -3.73 19.91 -1.23
C ASP A 133 -2.52 20.48 -0.47
N LYS A 134 -2.45 21.82 -0.38
CA LYS A 134 -1.45 22.51 0.46
C LYS A 134 -1.55 22.07 1.91
N THR A 135 -2.76 22.05 2.48
CA THR A 135 -3.01 21.62 3.85
C THR A 135 -2.63 20.16 4.04
N LEU A 136 -2.98 19.28 3.10
CA LEU A 136 -2.59 17.87 3.13
C LEU A 136 -1.07 17.69 3.16
N PHE A 137 -0.34 18.32 2.24
CA PHE A 137 1.11 18.21 2.19
C PHE A 137 1.79 18.79 3.43
N ARG A 138 1.28 19.92 3.94
CA ARG A 138 1.78 20.53 5.17
C ARG A 138 1.55 19.64 6.38
N LEU A 139 0.37 19.05 6.50
CA LEU A 139 0.02 18.15 7.59
C LEU A 139 0.87 16.87 7.54
N LEU A 140 1.06 16.27 6.36
CA LEU A 140 1.93 15.10 6.19
C LEU A 140 3.37 15.40 6.63
N TYR A 141 3.88 16.57 6.24
CA TYR A 141 5.23 16.99 6.59
C TYR A 141 5.39 17.25 8.09
N GLU A 142 4.48 18.02 8.70
CA GLU A 142 4.59 18.41 10.11
C GLU A 142 4.28 17.29 11.10
N SER A 143 3.40 16.36 10.73
CA SER A 143 3.02 15.23 11.60
C SER A 143 3.89 13.99 11.42
N ALA A 144 4.62 13.89 10.30
CA ALA A 144 5.31 12.67 9.86
C ALA A 144 4.41 11.41 9.86
N ALA A 145 3.09 11.59 9.82
CA ALA A 145 2.12 10.51 9.84
C ALA A 145 2.05 9.82 8.46
N ARG A 146 1.58 8.58 8.44
CA ARG A 146 1.38 7.87 7.17
C ARG A 146 0.27 8.53 6.38
N SER A 147 0.38 8.51 5.05
CA SER A 147 -0.65 9.06 4.17
C SER A 147 -2.03 8.51 4.51
N VAL A 148 -2.19 7.20 4.66
CA VAL A 148 -3.46 6.57 5.02
C VAL A 148 -4.02 7.07 6.36
N GLU A 149 -3.17 7.35 7.34
CA GLU A 149 -3.59 7.87 8.65
C GLU A 149 -4.15 9.29 8.51
N VAL A 150 -3.48 10.15 7.73
CA VAL A 150 -3.94 11.52 7.46
C VAL A 150 -5.19 11.55 6.58
N LEU A 151 -5.25 10.71 5.53
CA LEU A 151 -6.41 10.61 4.63
C LEU A 151 -7.65 10.04 5.36
N GLY A 152 -7.45 9.36 6.49
CA GLY A 152 -8.49 8.78 7.33
C GLY A 152 -9.04 9.71 8.41
N LEU A 153 -8.45 10.90 8.61
CA LEU A 153 -8.93 11.87 9.60
C LEU A 153 -10.32 12.37 9.26
N ASP A 154 -11.18 12.43 10.29
CA ASP A 154 -12.46 13.10 10.24
C ASP A 154 -12.38 14.46 10.97
N VAL A 155 -13.25 15.40 10.60
CA VAL A 155 -13.32 16.73 11.25
C VAL A 155 -13.70 16.59 12.72
N SER A 156 -14.54 15.60 13.06
CA SER A 156 -14.92 15.32 14.46
C SER A 156 -13.77 14.84 15.33
N ASP A 157 -12.68 14.35 14.72
CA ASP A 157 -11.51 13.80 15.41
C ASP A 157 -10.41 14.84 15.62
N LEU A 158 -10.60 16.08 15.14
CA LEU A 158 -9.64 17.17 15.24
C LEU A 158 -9.87 18.00 16.50
N VAL A 159 -8.78 18.26 17.22
CA VAL A 159 -8.73 19.24 18.32
C VAL A 159 -7.80 20.36 17.89
N LEU A 160 -8.37 21.36 17.20
CA LEU A 160 -7.62 22.44 16.55
C LEU A 160 -6.75 23.24 17.54
N GLU A 161 -7.30 23.57 18.71
CA GLU A 161 -6.60 24.31 19.78
C GLU A 161 -5.37 23.57 20.29
N ALA A 162 -5.47 22.24 20.39
CA ALA A 162 -4.38 21.38 20.85
C ALA A 162 -3.48 20.88 19.71
N LYS A 163 -3.71 21.35 18.47
CA LYS A 163 -2.98 20.96 17.26
C LYS A 163 -2.81 19.43 17.12
N ARG A 164 -3.88 18.68 17.41
CA ARG A 164 -3.86 17.21 17.38
C ARG A 164 -5.12 16.61 16.76
N GLY A 165 -4.97 15.44 16.16
CA GLY A 165 -6.05 14.70 15.53
C GLY A 165 -5.97 13.22 15.85
N ARG A 166 -7.12 12.60 16.12
CA ARG A 166 -7.21 11.17 16.44
C ARG A 166 -7.14 10.35 15.16
N ILE A 167 -6.19 9.41 15.07
CA ILE A 167 -5.98 8.54 13.92
C ILE A 167 -6.15 7.07 14.29
N ARG A 168 -6.40 6.23 13.27
CA ARG A 168 -6.29 4.78 13.37
C ARG A 168 -4.96 4.32 12.78
N ARG A 169 -4.08 3.76 13.61
CA ARG A 169 -2.81 3.15 13.18
C ARG A 169 -3.06 1.84 12.44
N LYS A 170 -2.05 1.40 11.69
CA LYS A 170 -2.00 0.02 11.20
C LYS A 170 -2.12 -0.95 12.37
N GLY A 171 -2.99 -1.96 12.26
CA GLY A 171 -3.32 -2.89 13.34
C GLY A 171 -4.60 -2.53 14.10
N GLY A 172 -5.16 -1.34 13.87
CA GLY A 172 -6.43 -0.92 14.47
C GLY A 172 -6.28 -0.13 15.76
N ASP A 173 -5.08 0.10 16.26
CA ASP A 173 -4.90 0.94 17.44
C ASP A 173 -5.25 2.39 17.15
N THR A 174 -5.72 3.09 18.16
CA THR A 174 -5.98 4.53 18.06
C THR A 174 -4.81 5.30 18.63
N ASP A 175 -4.37 6.33 17.92
CA ASP A 175 -3.29 7.21 18.35
C ASP A 175 -3.60 8.66 18.00
N TRP A 176 -2.76 9.58 18.45
CA TRP A 176 -2.84 11.00 18.14
C TRP A 176 -1.68 11.40 17.23
N ILE A 177 -1.99 12.18 16.19
CA ILE A 177 -0.98 12.93 15.46
C ILE A 177 -0.95 14.36 15.97
N LEU A 178 0.22 14.97 15.93
CA LEU A 178 0.45 16.37 16.28
C LEU A 178 0.88 17.11 15.02
N TRP A 179 0.53 18.39 14.91
CA TRP A 179 1.01 19.25 13.83
C TRP A 179 1.48 20.60 14.35
N GLN A 180 2.17 21.34 13.49
CA GLN A 180 2.77 22.63 13.85
C GLN A 180 1.91 23.79 13.31
N SER A 181 2.42 25.00 13.51
CA SER A 181 1.69 26.23 13.21
C SER A 181 1.33 26.40 11.74
N GLY A 182 2.04 25.75 10.81
CA GLY A 182 1.72 25.85 9.39
C GLY A 182 0.40 25.15 9.05
N THR A 183 0.23 23.93 9.53
CA THR A 183 -1.05 23.21 9.37
C THR A 183 -2.15 23.90 10.17
N ALA A 184 -1.88 24.35 11.39
CA ALA A 184 -2.87 25.00 12.25
C ALA A 184 -3.51 26.25 11.61
N ARG A 185 -2.78 26.96 10.75
CA ARG A 185 -3.30 28.12 9.99
C ARG A 185 -4.20 27.73 8.82
N LEU A 186 -3.92 26.61 8.15
CA LEU A 186 -4.60 26.22 6.92
C LEU A 186 -5.81 25.29 7.17
N LEU A 187 -5.74 24.48 8.23
CA LEU A 187 -6.72 23.46 8.54
C LEU A 187 -8.14 24.01 8.79
N PRO A 188 -8.33 25.12 9.56
CA PRO A 188 -9.66 25.70 9.76
C PRO A 188 -10.31 26.19 8.46
N ALA A 189 -9.51 26.70 7.53
CA ALA A 189 -9.98 27.17 6.22
C ALA A 189 -10.29 26.03 5.23
N CYS A 190 -9.80 24.81 5.51
CA CYS A 190 -10.08 23.61 4.72
C CYS A 190 -11.22 22.76 5.26
N SER A 191 -11.48 22.81 6.56
CA SER A 191 -12.64 22.14 7.15
C SER A 191 -13.90 22.94 6.82
N PRO A 192 -15.00 22.31 6.39
CA PRO A 192 -16.29 23.00 6.41
C PRO A 192 -16.51 23.50 7.84
N ALA A 193 -17.00 24.73 7.99
CA ALA A 193 -17.27 25.31 9.29
C ALA A 193 -18.19 24.37 10.08
N VAL A 194 -17.61 23.67 11.06
CA VAL A 194 -18.39 22.99 12.07
C VAL A 194 -18.85 24.11 13.00
N PRO A 195 -20.16 24.43 13.09
CA PRO A 195 -20.62 25.36 14.10
C PRO A 195 -20.12 24.84 15.45
N ALA A 196 -19.46 25.72 16.22
CA ALA A 196 -18.84 25.40 17.50
C ALA A 196 -19.73 24.43 18.28
N ALA A 197 -19.14 23.30 18.68
CA ALA A 197 -19.83 22.23 19.39
C ALA A 197 -20.70 22.84 20.51
N ARG A 198 -22.02 22.70 20.39
CA ARG A 198 -22.91 22.88 21.54
C ARG A 198 -22.47 21.86 22.60
N PRO A 199 -22.46 22.22 23.89
CA PRO A 199 -22.24 21.24 24.95
C PRO A 199 -23.25 20.10 24.76
N SER A 200 -22.72 18.88 24.67
CA SER A 200 -23.48 17.67 24.41
C SER A 200 -24.59 17.48 25.45
N SER A 201 -25.84 17.54 25.01
CA SER A 201 -26.97 16.98 25.76
C SER A 201 -26.94 15.46 25.63
N PRO A 202 -27.17 14.69 26.71
CA PRO A 202 -27.00 13.24 26.67
C PRO A 202 -28.31 12.57 26.25
N THR A 203 -28.69 12.57 24.97
CA THR A 203 -29.71 11.63 24.47
C THR A 203 -29.63 11.39 22.96
N GLY A 204 -29.27 10.15 22.59
CA GLY A 204 -29.95 9.36 21.55
C GLY A 204 -29.83 9.75 20.07
N GLY A 205 -28.98 9.02 19.33
CA GLY A 205 -29.12 8.78 17.88
C GLY A 205 -27.79 8.79 17.12
N PRO A 206 -27.48 7.80 16.25
CA PRO A 206 -26.24 7.82 15.49
C PRO A 206 -26.32 8.90 14.40
N ALA A 207 -25.69 10.04 14.64
CA ALA A 207 -25.47 11.05 13.61
C ALA A 207 -24.62 10.45 12.49
N ARG A 208 -25.09 10.53 11.24
CA ARG A 208 -24.29 10.18 10.07
C ARG A 208 -23.07 11.12 10.02
N PRO A 209 -21.83 10.59 10.03
CA PRO A 209 -20.65 11.45 10.01
C PRO A 209 -20.52 12.15 8.67
N VAL A 210 -20.39 13.48 8.71
CA VAL A 210 -19.96 14.28 7.56
C VAL A 210 -18.47 14.05 7.40
N ARG A 211 -18.10 12.98 6.68
CA ARG A 211 -16.73 12.80 6.23
C ARG A 211 -16.29 14.04 5.47
N LEU A 212 -15.04 14.45 5.64
CA LEU A 212 -14.37 15.25 4.62
C LEU A 212 -14.68 14.61 3.26
N PRO A 213 -15.15 15.37 2.25
CA PRO A 213 -15.45 14.81 0.94
C PRO A 213 -14.25 13.97 0.53
N ARG A 214 -14.45 12.72 0.09
CA ARG A 214 -13.32 11.81 -0.19
C ARG A 214 -12.23 12.56 -0.97
N LEU A 215 -10.96 12.30 -0.64
CA LEU A 215 -9.81 12.73 -1.44
C LEU A 215 -9.81 11.93 -2.76
N THR A 216 -10.85 12.11 -3.57
CA THR A 216 -10.84 11.74 -4.97
C THR A 216 -10.07 12.83 -5.67
N CYS A 217 -8.98 12.47 -6.35
CA CYS A 217 -8.40 13.33 -7.37
C CYS A 217 -9.53 13.72 -8.32
N ALA A 218 -9.94 14.99 -8.29
CA ALA A 218 -10.90 15.49 -9.25
C ALA A 218 -10.24 15.34 -10.62
N ARG A 219 -10.93 14.63 -11.51
CA ARG A 219 -10.60 14.55 -12.92
C ARG A 219 -10.68 15.99 -13.45
N SER A 220 -9.60 16.49 -14.05
CA SER A 220 -9.59 17.82 -14.67
C SER A 220 -10.71 17.93 -15.74
N PRO A 221 -11.26 19.13 -15.99
CA PRO A 221 -12.25 19.30 -17.04
C PRO A 221 -11.60 19.04 -18.40
N ALA A 222 -12.19 18.14 -19.17
CA ALA A 222 -11.74 17.80 -20.51
C ALA A 222 -12.03 18.97 -21.48
N GLY A 223 -10.98 19.51 -22.09
CA GLY A 223 -11.07 20.20 -23.38
C GLY A 223 -10.60 19.24 -24.48
N HIS A 224 -11.47 19.03 -25.46
CA HIS A 224 -11.30 18.27 -26.71
C HIS A 224 -11.30 16.73 -26.60
N GLY A 225 -12.40 16.15 -27.08
CA GLY A 225 -12.61 14.71 -27.16
C GLY A 225 -11.85 14.05 -28.30
N CYS A 226 -11.50 12.79 -28.09
CA CYS A 226 -11.37 11.78 -29.14
C CYS A 226 -11.66 10.39 -28.54
N PRO A 227 -12.23 9.45 -29.31
CA PRO A 227 -13.13 8.43 -28.79
C PRO A 227 -12.44 7.12 -28.37
N THR A 228 -13.08 6.49 -27.37
CA THR A 228 -13.20 5.05 -27.06
C THR A 228 -12.13 4.03 -27.49
N ASN A 229 -11.75 3.25 -26.45
CA ASN A 229 -11.35 1.84 -26.43
C ASN A 229 -9.85 1.52 -26.40
N GLY A 230 -9.42 1.00 -25.25
CA GLY A 230 -8.13 0.33 -25.08
C GLY A 230 -7.56 0.55 -23.68
N ARG A 231 -7.70 -0.45 -22.80
CA ARG A 231 -6.95 -0.52 -21.54
C ARG A 231 -5.46 -0.58 -21.87
N SER A 232 -4.70 0.45 -21.51
CA SER A 232 -3.23 0.40 -21.50
C SER A 232 -2.71 0.83 -20.13
N THR A 233 -2.06 -0.11 -19.47
CA THR A 233 -1.29 0.03 -18.23
C THR A 233 -0.15 1.02 -18.41
N CYS A 234 -0.11 2.08 -17.61
CA CYS A 234 1.03 2.99 -17.55
C CYS A 234 2.22 2.30 -16.88
N SER A 235 3.22 1.92 -17.66
CA SER A 235 4.56 1.59 -17.18
C SER A 235 5.32 2.89 -16.87
N SER A 236 5.68 3.12 -15.61
CA SER A 236 6.54 4.22 -15.22
C SER A 236 8.00 3.89 -15.54
N ARG A 237 8.47 4.35 -16.70
CA ARG A 237 9.90 4.47 -17.03
C ARG A 237 10.35 5.89 -16.63
N PRO A 238 11.35 6.07 -15.76
CA PRO A 238 11.81 7.42 -15.42
C PRO A 238 12.56 8.04 -16.62
N PRO A 239 12.43 9.36 -16.86
CA PRO A 239 13.18 10.05 -17.91
C PRO A 239 14.66 10.12 -17.54
N ARG A 240 15.54 9.74 -18.49
CA ARG A 240 16.97 10.05 -18.42
C ARG A 240 17.16 11.55 -18.68
N ALA A 241 17.54 12.30 -17.66
CA ALA A 241 18.11 13.62 -17.85
C ALA A 241 19.60 13.46 -18.19
N SER A 242 19.99 13.87 -19.40
CA SER A 242 21.39 13.95 -19.82
C SER A 242 21.99 15.23 -19.25
N ILE A 243 22.95 15.11 -18.34
CA ILE A 243 23.80 16.24 -17.89
C ILE A 243 24.98 16.31 -18.87
N PRO A 244 25.27 17.44 -19.53
CA PRO A 244 26.47 17.57 -20.34
C PRO A 244 27.71 17.67 -19.44
N LEU A 245 28.66 16.77 -19.67
CA LEU A 245 29.98 16.81 -19.06
C LEU A 245 30.76 17.98 -19.67
N VAL A 246 31.23 18.92 -18.85
CA VAL A 246 32.18 19.96 -19.25
C VAL A 246 33.51 19.28 -19.56
N THR A 247 33.92 19.27 -20.82
CA THR A 247 35.26 18.83 -21.25
C THR A 247 36.27 19.94 -20.97
N ALA A 248 37.22 19.67 -20.08
CA ALA A 248 38.41 20.49 -19.89
C ALA A 248 39.27 20.47 -21.19
N SER A 249 39.64 21.64 -21.69
CA SER A 249 40.65 21.78 -22.74
C SER A 249 42.06 21.71 -22.14
N PRO A 250 43.03 21.05 -22.78
CA PRO A 250 44.42 21.08 -22.35
C PRO A 250 45.10 22.38 -22.81
N SER A 251 45.74 23.06 -21.86
CA SER A 251 46.61 24.22 -22.09
C SER A 251 47.88 23.81 -22.84
N THR A 252 48.14 24.48 -23.96
CA THR A 252 49.36 24.36 -24.76
C THR A 252 50.58 24.94 -24.04
N SER A 253 51.60 24.09 -23.87
CA SER A 253 53.04 24.35 -23.92
C SER A 253 53.50 25.80 -24.17
N CYS A 254 54.26 26.37 -23.23
CA CYS A 254 55.20 27.45 -23.49
C CYS A 254 56.62 26.88 -23.58
N ALA A 255 57.24 27.08 -24.73
CA ALA A 255 58.65 26.84 -25.00
C ALA A 255 59.53 27.92 -24.37
N THR A 256 60.66 27.51 -23.81
CA THR A 256 61.78 28.38 -23.43
C THR A 256 62.63 28.73 -24.66
N PRO A 257 63.21 29.93 -24.72
CA PRO A 257 64.51 30.07 -25.36
C PRO A 257 65.52 30.81 -24.47
N GLY A 258 66.76 30.33 -24.50
CA GLY A 258 67.97 31.07 -24.10
C GLY A 258 68.35 30.98 -22.63
#